data_AF-A0A9W6PDD6-F1
#
_entry.id   AF-A0A9W6PDD6-F1
#
_cell.length_a   1.000
_cell.length_b   1.000
_cell.length_c   1.000
_cell.angle_alpha   90.00
_cell.angle_beta   90.00
_cell.angle_gamma   90.00
#
_symmetry.space_group_name_H-M   'P 1'
#
loop_
_entity.id
_entity.type
_entity.pdbx_description
1 polymer ?
#
loop_
_entity_poly.entity_id
_entity_poly.type
_entity_poly.pdbx_seq_one_letter_code
_entity_poly.pdbx_strand_id
1 'polypeptide(L)'
;MSGSHRAASPRRPASAPTDRSEAEQSQGRAATRRSRRKARPRRVRKLTVGTATLLALAAGWFAVGPGRDFQASTASAAPDHEPEVVPMQAADAGQHTEAPAADRSDRERITSIPGIGASWMARVPADTRQLLVASGQGKDSSDNTVTLWTRDADGSWQAGQAWPAHNAYKGWTADHRSGDLRSPIGLFSLTDAGGRKADPGSKLPYDESKSFVMSGRGFNNEPLAGSFDYVIAINYNRVEGRSPLDTAYPQGAAKGGGIWLHLDHGGPTHGCISLTEDHMVELVKTLDPALHPMIMMGDAQSLAA
;
A
#
# COMPACT_ATOMS: atom_id res chain seq x y z
N MET A 1 -66.38 -0.65 -5.55
CA MET A 1 -67.20 -1.86 -5.77
C MET A 1 -66.60 -2.56 -6.97
N SER A 2 -65.75 -3.59 -6.88
CA SER A 2 -65.70 -4.73 -5.93
C SER A 2 -67.02 -5.51 -5.89
N GLY A 3 -67.07 -6.80 -6.21
CA GLY A 3 -65.98 -7.68 -6.68
C GLY A 3 -66.41 -9.16 -6.63
N SER A 4 -66.45 -9.85 -7.77
CA SER A 4 -67.28 -11.06 -7.90
C SER A 4 -66.56 -12.39 -7.70
N HIS A 5 -67.24 -13.28 -6.99
CA HIS A 5 -67.29 -14.75 -7.17
C HIS A 5 -66.03 -15.64 -7.06
N ARG A 6 -65.99 -16.34 -5.91
CA ARG A 6 -66.17 -17.82 -5.76
C ARG A 6 -64.97 -18.78 -5.96
N ALA A 7 -64.83 -19.64 -4.94
CA ALA A 7 -64.59 -21.09 -4.98
C ALA A 7 -63.20 -21.69 -4.63
N ALA A 8 -63.29 -22.86 -3.97
CA ALA A 8 -62.33 -23.97 -3.86
C ALA A 8 -60.95 -23.76 -3.17
N SER A 9 -60.81 -24.40 -2.00
CA SER A 9 -59.50 -24.84 -1.44
C SER A 9 -58.92 -26.00 -2.29
N PRO A 10 -57.61 -26.36 -2.16
CA PRO A 10 -57.25 -27.34 -1.12
C PRO A 10 -55.77 -27.34 -0.61
N ARG A 11 -55.52 -28.23 0.37
CA ARG A 11 -54.24 -28.85 0.83
C ARG A 11 -53.43 -28.21 1.97
N ARG A 12 -53.27 -29.04 3.03
CA ARG A 12 -52.23 -29.08 4.10
C ARG A 12 -50.93 -29.72 3.51
N PRO A 13 -49.78 -29.89 4.22
CA PRO A 13 -49.48 -29.79 5.66
C PRO A 13 -48.26 -28.85 5.95
N ALA A 14 -47.58 -28.81 7.10
CA ALA A 14 -47.51 -29.72 8.26
C ALA A 14 -47.27 -29.00 9.61
N SER A 15 -47.23 -29.79 10.69
CA SER A 15 -47.17 -29.33 12.08
C SER A 15 -46.09 -30.07 12.88
N ALA A 16 -45.58 -29.39 13.92
CA ALA A 16 -44.87 -29.93 15.07
C ALA A 16 -45.39 -29.16 16.32
N PRO A 17 -45.01 -29.47 17.58
CA PRO A 17 -44.07 -30.49 18.07
C PRO A 17 -44.65 -31.31 19.26
N THR A 18 -43.77 -31.82 20.14
CA THR A 18 -43.97 -32.26 21.56
C THR A 18 -44.75 -33.57 21.84
N ASP A 19 -44.52 -34.28 22.95
CA ASP A 19 -43.37 -34.49 23.89
C ASP A 19 -43.81 -35.54 24.94
N ARG A 20 -42.89 -36.32 25.55
CA ARG A 20 -43.10 -37.29 26.67
C ARG A 20 -44.04 -38.50 26.39
N SER A 21 -44.01 -39.62 27.13
CA SER A 21 -42.97 -40.37 27.89
C SER A 21 -43.59 -41.77 28.24
N GLU A 22 -43.06 -42.74 29.01
CA GLU A 22 -41.87 -42.93 29.85
C GLU A 22 -41.63 -44.46 30.09
N ALA A 23 -40.62 -44.85 30.89
CA ALA A 23 -40.43 -46.20 31.50
C ALA A 23 -40.12 -47.40 30.56
N GLU A 24 -39.35 -48.46 30.91
CA GLU A 24 -38.34 -48.66 31.97
C GLU A 24 -37.41 -49.87 31.65
N GLN A 25 -36.36 -50.06 32.48
CA GLN A 25 -35.62 -51.33 32.75
C GLN A 25 -34.89 -52.09 31.61
N SER A 26 -33.54 -52.02 31.59
CA SER A 26 -32.72 -53.15 32.11
C SER A 26 -31.20 -52.87 32.23
N GLN A 27 -30.76 -52.70 33.49
CA GLN A 27 -29.53 -53.22 34.14
C GLN A 27 -28.21 -53.42 33.34
N GLY A 28 -27.11 -52.77 33.75
CA GLY A 28 -25.77 -52.95 33.15
C GLY A 28 -24.51 -52.53 33.95
N ARG A 29 -24.57 -52.54 35.30
CA ARG A 29 -23.48 -52.32 36.31
C ARG A 29 -22.17 -51.61 35.92
N ALA A 30 -21.90 -50.49 36.59
CA ALA A 30 -20.55 -49.89 36.70
C ALA A 30 -19.63 -50.60 37.73
N ALA A 31 -18.31 -50.38 37.64
CA ALA A 31 -17.35 -50.75 38.68
C ALA A 31 -16.18 -49.73 38.80
N THR A 32 -16.14 -48.98 39.89
CA THR A 32 -15.00 -48.11 40.25
C THR A 32 -13.90 -48.90 40.97
N ARG A 33 -12.63 -48.52 40.78
CA ARG A 33 -11.53 -48.89 41.70
C ARG A 33 -10.53 -47.75 41.88
N ARG A 34 -9.91 -47.71 43.06
CA ARG A 34 -9.24 -46.54 43.66
C ARG A 34 -7.89 -46.94 44.25
N SER A 35 -6.91 -46.04 44.17
CA SER A 35 -5.65 -46.03 44.94
C SER A 35 -4.58 -47.11 44.64
N ARG A 36 -3.38 -46.64 44.27
CA ARG A 36 -2.22 -46.70 45.19
C ARG A 36 -1.16 -45.64 44.85
N ARG A 37 -0.55 -45.04 45.88
CA ARG A 37 0.57 -44.09 45.77
C ARG A 37 1.90 -44.83 45.56
N LYS A 38 2.84 -44.20 44.85
CA LYS A 38 4.29 -44.31 45.14
C LYS A 38 4.98 -42.95 44.92
N ALA A 39 6.19 -42.78 45.43
CA ALA A 39 6.71 -41.47 45.84
C ALA A 39 7.63 -40.75 44.84
N ARG A 40 7.70 -39.41 44.98
CA ARG A 40 8.68 -38.52 44.34
C ARG A 40 10.10 -38.69 44.93
N PRO A 41 11.17 -38.63 44.13
CA PRO A 41 12.44 -38.05 44.56
C PRO A 41 12.36 -36.50 44.52
N ARG A 42 13.07 -35.82 45.42
CA ARG A 42 13.22 -34.34 45.42
C ARG A 42 14.44 -33.96 44.59
N ARG A 43 14.33 -32.94 43.73
CA ARG A 43 15.48 -32.12 43.30
C ARG A 43 15.18 -30.64 43.50
N VAL A 44 16.24 -29.85 43.60
CA VAL A 44 16.27 -28.56 44.29
C VAL A 44 15.97 -27.41 43.33
N ARG A 45 15.15 -26.44 43.79
CA ARG A 45 15.03 -25.13 43.13
C ARG A 45 16.39 -24.44 43.14
N LYS A 46 16.94 -24.13 41.96
CA LYS A 46 17.85 -23.00 41.80
C LYS A 46 17.10 -21.91 41.05
N LEU A 47 17.06 -20.71 41.62
CA LEU A 47 16.85 -19.51 40.81
C LEU A 47 18.19 -19.19 40.15
N THR A 48 18.17 -18.86 38.86
CA THR A 48 19.27 -18.19 38.17
C THR A 48 18.67 -17.01 37.43
N VAL A 49 19.27 -15.84 37.61
CA VAL A 49 18.81 -14.56 37.05
C VAL A 49 18.86 -14.62 35.52
N GLY A 50 17.90 -14.00 34.86
CA GLY A 50 17.90 -13.89 33.40
C GLY A 50 18.97 -12.92 32.91
N THR A 51 19.86 -13.38 32.05
CA THR A 51 20.87 -12.56 31.36
C THR A 51 20.55 -12.48 29.88
N ALA A 52 19.91 -11.39 29.46
CA ALA A 52 19.68 -11.08 28.05
C ALA A 52 21.04 -10.91 27.35
N THR A 53 21.37 -11.84 26.45
CA THR A 53 22.71 -11.90 25.83
C THR A 53 22.75 -11.05 24.56
N LEU A 54 22.97 -9.75 24.73
CA LEU A 54 23.31 -8.84 23.62
C LEU A 54 24.68 -9.22 23.03
N LEU A 55 24.69 -9.96 21.91
CA LEU A 55 25.90 -10.21 21.13
C LEU A 55 26.09 -9.12 20.07
N ALA A 56 26.55 -7.95 20.53
CA ALA A 56 27.16 -6.96 19.64
C ALA A 56 28.61 -7.38 19.34
N LEU A 57 28.91 -7.73 18.10
CA LEU A 57 30.28 -7.93 17.62
C LEU A 57 30.70 -6.75 16.74
N ALA A 58 31.30 -5.75 17.37
CA ALA A 58 32.05 -4.72 16.67
C ALA A 58 33.45 -5.26 16.35
N ALA A 59 33.79 -5.34 15.06
CA ALA A 59 35.15 -5.55 14.57
C ALA A 59 35.50 -4.38 13.65
N GLY A 60 36.16 -3.37 14.20
CA GLY A 60 36.60 -2.20 13.44
C GLY A 60 38.02 -2.38 12.90
N TRP A 61 38.27 -1.84 11.69
CA TRP A 61 39.62 -1.55 11.21
C TRP A 61 39.70 -0.10 10.77
N PHE A 62 40.70 0.62 11.29
CA PHE A 62 41.16 1.89 10.73
C PHE A 62 42.17 1.59 9.62
N ALA A 63 41.99 2.23 8.47
CA ALA A 63 43.05 2.44 7.48
C ALA A 63 42.96 3.89 7.00
N VAL A 64 44.08 4.61 7.04
CA VAL A 64 44.16 6.03 6.65
C VAL A 64 44.83 6.11 5.28
N GLY A 65 44.18 6.80 4.33
CA GLY A 65 44.69 7.05 2.98
C GLY A 65 43.93 8.21 2.32
N PRO A 66 44.57 9.09 1.53
CA PRO A 66 44.18 10.51 1.58
C PRO A 66 43.41 11.04 0.37
N GLY A 67 42.53 12.01 0.67
CA GLY A 67 42.41 13.31 -0.02
C GLY A 67 42.23 13.34 -1.55
N ARG A 68 41.04 13.75 -1.98
CA ARG A 68 40.87 14.67 -3.11
C ARG A 68 39.78 15.69 -2.81
N ASP A 69 40.17 16.96 -2.82
CA ASP A 69 39.27 18.09 -2.67
C ASP A 69 38.39 18.26 -3.93
N PHE A 70 37.10 18.54 -3.74
CA PHE A 70 36.25 19.08 -4.79
C PHE A 70 35.94 20.54 -4.48
N GLN A 71 36.62 21.43 -5.19
CA GLN A 71 36.49 22.86 -5.04
C GLN A 71 35.16 23.33 -5.66
N ALA A 72 34.30 23.96 -4.85
CA ALA A 72 33.05 24.53 -5.33
C ALA A 72 33.33 25.76 -6.20
N SER A 73 32.93 25.71 -7.48
CA SER A 73 32.93 26.88 -8.37
C SER A 73 31.77 27.81 -8.02
N THR A 74 32.04 28.82 -7.19
CA THR A 74 31.12 29.94 -6.96
C THR A 74 30.94 30.74 -8.25
N ALA A 75 29.69 30.97 -8.65
CA ALA A 75 29.38 31.93 -9.71
C ALA A 75 29.75 33.37 -9.26
N SER A 76 30.22 34.19 -10.19
CA SER A 76 30.44 35.63 -9.98
C SER A 76 29.90 36.39 -11.18
N ALA A 77 29.15 37.46 -10.93
CA ALA A 77 28.46 38.24 -11.97
C ALA A 77 29.25 39.49 -12.38
N ALA A 78 29.11 39.88 -13.66
CA ALA A 78 29.38 41.20 -14.23
C ALA A 78 28.78 41.23 -15.66
N PRO A 79 28.53 42.40 -16.27
CA PRO A 79 27.40 43.28 -15.91
C PRO A 79 26.51 43.60 -17.13
N ASP A 80 25.56 44.51 -16.94
CA ASP A 80 24.52 44.86 -17.92
C ASP A 80 25.03 45.49 -19.23
N HIS A 81 24.28 45.26 -20.31
CA HIS A 81 24.35 46.07 -21.53
C HIS A 81 22.96 46.16 -22.18
N GLU A 82 22.45 47.38 -22.35
CA GLU A 82 21.17 47.63 -23.02
C GLU A 82 21.30 47.43 -24.55
N PRO A 83 20.31 46.80 -25.22
CA PRO A 83 20.25 46.76 -26.69
C PRO A 83 19.62 48.05 -27.26
N GLU A 84 20.35 48.70 -28.17
CA GLU A 84 19.95 49.93 -28.85
C GLU A 84 18.74 49.72 -29.79
N VAL A 85 17.76 50.63 -29.75
CA VAL A 85 16.55 50.57 -30.60
C VAL A 85 16.78 51.20 -31.96
N VAL A 86 16.80 50.36 -33.01
CA VAL A 86 16.84 50.80 -34.42
C VAL A 86 15.48 50.59 -35.08
N PRO A 87 14.78 51.65 -35.54
CA PRO A 87 13.52 51.50 -36.27
C PRO A 87 13.78 51.14 -37.74
N MET A 88 13.05 50.15 -38.25
CA MET A 88 12.97 49.86 -39.70
C MET A 88 11.50 49.78 -40.13
N GLN A 89 11.21 50.27 -41.33
CA GLN A 89 9.87 50.63 -41.76
C GLN A 89 9.13 49.48 -42.47
N ALA A 90 7.79 49.53 -42.47
CA ALA A 90 6.94 48.42 -42.92
C ALA A 90 7.02 48.12 -44.43
N ALA A 91 6.82 46.85 -44.80
CA ALA A 91 6.74 46.38 -46.19
C ALA A 91 5.58 45.39 -46.40
N ASP A 92 4.47 45.91 -46.94
CA ASP A 92 3.43 45.29 -47.78
C ASP A 92 2.66 44.01 -47.35
N ALA A 93 1.49 43.81 -47.96
CA ALA A 93 0.48 42.83 -47.56
C ALA A 93 0.57 41.49 -48.33
N GLY A 94 1.11 40.45 -47.69
CA GLY A 94 1.02 39.07 -48.15
C GLY A 94 -0.28 38.39 -47.73
N GLN A 95 -1.14 38.02 -48.70
CA GLN A 95 -2.36 37.25 -48.44
C GLN A 95 -2.05 35.79 -48.08
N HIS A 96 -1.85 35.50 -46.80
CA HIS A 96 -1.88 34.12 -46.30
C HIS A 96 -3.31 33.73 -45.93
N THR A 97 -3.86 32.76 -46.67
CA THR A 97 -5.14 32.14 -46.32
C THR A 97 -5.01 31.47 -44.96
N GLU A 98 -5.78 31.93 -43.98
CA GLU A 98 -5.79 31.35 -42.65
C GLU A 98 -6.33 29.92 -42.74
N ALA A 99 -5.42 28.93 -42.62
CA ALA A 99 -5.81 27.54 -42.52
C ALA A 99 -6.75 27.38 -41.30
N PRO A 100 -7.83 26.58 -41.39
CA PRO A 100 -8.75 26.42 -40.28
C PRO A 100 -7.97 26.07 -39.01
N ALA A 101 -8.15 26.87 -37.95
CA ALA A 101 -7.48 26.64 -36.68
C ALA A 101 -7.95 25.29 -36.11
N ALA A 102 -7.19 24.23 -36.39
CA ALA A 102 -7.40 22.91 -35.83
C ALA A 102 -7.52 23.05 -34.31
N ASP A 103 -8.56 22.44 -33.74
CA ASP A 103 -9.02 22.79 -32.40
C ASP A 103 -7.92 22.51 -31.38
N ARG A 104 -7.39 23.58 -30.77
CA ARG A 104 -6.35 23.48 -29.74
C ARG A 104 -6.87 22.87 -28.43
N SER A 105 -8.17 22.54 -28.37
CA SER A 105 -8.82 21.77 -27.32
C SER A 105 -8.55 20.26 -27.40
N ASP A 106 -8.04 19.74 -28.54
CA ASP A 106 -7.44 18.40 -28.62
C ASP A 106 -6.04 18.36 -27.95
N ARG A 107 -5.98 18.83 -26.69
CA ARG A 107 -4.93 18.40 -25.77
C ARG A 107 -5.14 16.92 -25.50
N GLU A 108 -4.24 16.12 -26.06
CA GLU A 108 -4.16 14.66 -26.02
C GLU A 108 -4.86 14.03 -24.81
N ARG A 109 -6.10 13.58 -25.01
CA ARG A 109 -6.97 13.06 -23.96
C ARG A 109 -6.47 11.70 -23.49
N ILE A 110 -5.68 11.70 -22.41
CA ILE A 110 -5.15 10.47 -21.78
C ILE A 110 -6.32 9.64 -21.24
N THR A 111 -6.82 8.68 -22.04
CA THR A 111 -7.87 7.73 -21.65
C THR A 111 -7.30 6.42 -21.08
N SER A 112 -6.03 6.15 -21.38
CA SER A 112 -5.21 5.05 -20.85
C SER A 112 -3.90 5.61 -20.31
N ILE A 113 -3.49 5.19 -19.12
CA ILE A 113 -2.27 5.68 -18.46
C ILE A 113 -1.02 5.17 -19.21
N PRO A 114 -0.08 6.04 -19.63
CA PRO A 114 1.14 5.63 -20.31
C PRO A 114 1.97 4.61 -19.51
N GLY A 115 2.49 3.59 -20.19
CA GLY A 115 3.24 2.50 -19.57
C GLY A 115 2.39 1.40 -18.92
N ILE A 116 1.06 1.57 -18.83
CA ILE A 116 0.14 0.55 -18.33
C ILE A 116 -0.53 -0.17 -19.50
N GLY A 117 -0.41 -1.50 -19.52
CA GLY A 117 -0.99 -2.36 -20.54
C GLY A 117 -2.52 -2.36 -20.50
N ALA A 118 -3.14 -2.59 -21.66
CA ALA A 118 -4.60 -2.64 -21.77
C ALA A 118 -5.21 -3.73 -20.87
N SER A 119 -4.48 -4.82 -20.59
CA SER A 119 -4.91 -5.88 -19.68
C SER A 119 -5.06 -5.40 -18.23
N TRP A 120 -4.20 -4.46 -17.80
CA TRP A 120 -4.23 -3.84 -16.48
C TRP A 120 -5.26 -2.71 -16.40
N MET A 121 -5.34 -1.83 -17.41
CA MET A 121 -6.36 -0.79 -17.46
C MET A 121 -7.79 -1.37 -17.45
N ALA A 122 -8.02 -2.50 -18.12
CA ALA A 122 -9.32 -3.18 -18.13
C ALA A 122 -9.71 -3.83 -16.78
N ARG A 123 -8.79 -3.88 -15.80
CA ARG A 123 -9.05 -4.37 -14.43
C ARG A 123 -9.38 -3.26 -13.45
N VAL A 124 -9.21 -1.99 -13.84
CA VAL A 124 -9.54 -0.83 -13.02
C VAL A 124 -11.07 -0.65 -12.99
N PRO A 125 -11.72 -0.66 -11.81
CA PRO A 125 -13.15 -0.40 -11.68
C PRO A 125 -13.57 0.94 -12.30
N ALA A 126 -14.77 1.01 -12.87
CA ALA A 126 -15.24 2.18 -13.61
C ALA A 126 -15.45 3.42 -12.70
N ASP A 127 -15.69 3.19 -11.41
CA ASP A 127 -15.84 4.15 -10.32
C ASP A 127 -14.51 4.60 -9.68
N THR A 128 -13.39 3.92 -9.97
CA THR A 128 -12.04 4.36 -9.55
C THR A 128 -11.69 5.68 -10.24
N ARG A 129 -11.59 6.74 -9.43
CA ARG A 129 -11.21 8.10 -9.85
C ARG A 129 -9.88 8.57 -9.26
N GLN A 130 -9.24 7.76 -8.41
CA GLN A 130 -7.86 7.93 -7.98
C GLN A 130 -7.11 6.61 -8.16
N LEU A 131 -6.07 6.61 -8.99
CA LEU A 131 -5.20 5.46 -9.19
C LEU A 131 -3.74 5.85 -8.96
N LEU A 132 -3.19 5.39 -7.85
CA LEU A 132 -1.77 5.48 -7.55
C LEU A 132 -1.04 4.41 -8.38
N VAL A 133 -0.02 4.80 -9.14
CA VAL A 133 0.78 3.89 -9.95
C VAL A 133 2.20 3.84 -9.40
N ALA A 134 2.63 2.71 -8.86
CA ALA A 134 3.98 2.46 -8.37
C ALA A 134 4.74 1.55 -9.36
N SER A 135 5.53 2.17 -10.24
CA SER A 135 6.21 1.50 -11.36
C SER A 135 7.70 1.33 -11.06
N GLY A 136 8.12 0.08 -10.82
CA GLY A 136 9.52 -0.29 -10.59
C GLY A 136 10.38 -0.27 -11.85
N GLN A 137 11.64 0.17 -11.71
CA GLN A 137 12.63 0.25 -12.79
C GLN A 137 12.92 -1.12 -13.45
N GLY A 138 12.71 -2.21 -12.72
CA GLY A 138 12.85 -3.57 -13.23
C GLY A 138 12.49 -4.62 -12.20
N LYS A 139 12.27 -5.86 -12.66
CA LYS A 139 11.75 -6.96 -11.86
C LYS A 139 12.48 -7.23 -10.54
N ASP A 140 13.79 -7.00 -10.51
CA ASP A 140 14.66 -7.28 -9.36
C ASP A 140 15.28 -6.00 -8.75
N SER A 141 14.77 -4.81 -9.12
CA SER A 141 15.19 -3.52 -8.57
C SER A 141 14.36 -3.12 -7.35
N SER A 142 15.00 -2.47 -6.37
CA SER A 142 14.35 -1.79 -5.24
C SER A 142 13.71 -0.45 -5.61
N ASP A 143 13.98 0.08 -6.80
CA ASP A 143 13.75 1.49 -7.10
C ASP A 143 12.52 1.64 -7.99
N ASN A 144 11.60 2.52 -7.60
CA ASN A 144 10.37 2.77 -8.34
C ASN A 144 9.98 4.25 -8.34
N THR A 145 9.01 4.56 -9.18
CA THR A 145 8.37 5.88 -9.24
C THR A 145 6.89 5.72 -8.92
N VAL A 146 6.39 6.55 -8.00
CA VAL A 146 4.97 6.64 -7.64
C VAL A 146 4.37 7.88 -8.27
N THR A 147 3.27 7.72 -9.01
CA THR A 147 2.47 8.83 -9.56
C THR A 147 1.00 8.62 -9.20
N LEU A 148 0.35 9.62 -8.59
CA LEU A 148 -1.10 9.61 -8.43
C LEU A 148 -1.77 10.11 -9.70
N TRP A 149 -2.70 9.32 -10.26
CA TRP A 149 -3.54 9.72 -11.39
C TRP A 149 -4.97 9.99 -10.92
N THR A 150 -5.54 11.11 -11.33
CA THR A 150 -6.94 11.48 -11.03
C THR A 150 -7.80 11.41 -12.28
N ARG A 151 -9.01 10.86 -12.15
CA ARG A 151 -9.93 10.72 -13.29
C ARG A 151 -10.99 11.82 -13.30
N ASP A 152 -11.05 12.57 -14.39
CA ASP A 152 -12.04 13.61 -14.60
C ASP A 152 -13.43 13.05 -14.95
N ALA A 153 -14.44 13.91 -14.88
CA ALA A 153 -15.83 13.54 -15.14
C ALA A 153 -16.08 13.13 -16.61
N ASP A 154 -15.17 13.46 -17.52
CA ASP A 154 -15.18 13.06 -18.93
C ASP A 154 -14.39 11.77 -19.20
N GLY A 155 -13.92 11.10 -18.14
CA GLY A 155 -13.22 9.82 -18.18
C GLY A 155 -11.73 9.89 -18.50
N SER A 156 -11.16 11.09 -18.72
CA SER A 156 -9.72 11.29 -18.90
C SER A 156 -8.94 11.20 -17.58
N TRP A 157 -7.65 10.88 -17.66
CA TRP A 157 -6.73 10.73 -16.54
C TRP A 157 -5.69 11.86 -16.53
N GLN A 158 -5.63 12.63 -15.45
CA GLN A 158 -4.58 13.61 -15.21
C GLN A 158 -3.46 13.01 -14.37
N ALA A 159 -2.21 13.31 -14.71
CA ALA A 159 -1.05 12.94 -13.90
C ALA A 159 -0.81 13.98 -12.80
N GLY A 160 -0.65 13.53 -11.55
CA GLY A 160 0.03 14.29 -10.52
C GLY A 160 1.55 14.31 -10.73
N GLN A 161 2.27 14.82 -9.73
CA GLN A 161 3.73 14.71 -9.73
C GLN A 161 4.17 13.24 -9.62
N ALA A 162 5.28 12.90 -10.30
CA ALA A 162 5.98 11.64 -10.14
C ALA A 162 7.03 11.76 -9.01
N TRP A 163 6.95 10.86 -8.02
CA TRP A 163 7.81 10.84 -6.84
C TRP A 163 8.75 9.62 -6.83
N PRO A 164 10.05 9.79 -6.53
CA PRO A 164 10.93 8.66 -6.24
C PRO A 164 10.45 7.88 -5.01
N ALA A 165 10.55 6.55 -5.07
CA ALA A 165 10.12 5.65 -4.01
C ALA A 165 10.98 4.37 -3.98
N HIS A 166 11.03 3.69 -2.83
CA HIS A 166 11.60 2.35 -2.75
C HIS A 166 10.50 1.29 -2.59
N ASN A 167 10.77 0.10 -3.13
CA ASN A 167 9.99 -1.11 -2.97
C ASN A 167 10.86 -2.17 -2.29
N ALA A 168 10.41 -3.42 -2.24
CA ALA A 168 11.13 -4.47 -1.52
C ALA A 168 12.52 -4.77 -2.09
N TYR A 169 13.44 -5.20 -1.22
CA TYR A 169 14.86 -5.46 -1.51
C TYR A 169 15.15 -6.35 -2.72
N LYS A 170 14.28 -7.31 -3.07
CA LYS A 170 14.45 -8.20 -4.25
C LYS A 170 13.50 -7.85 -5.40
N GLY A 171 12.96 -6.65 -5.43
CA GLY A 171 12.00 -6.21 -6.45
C GLY A 171 10.62 -6.86 -6.31
N TRP A 172 10.12 -7.43 -7.40
CA TRP A 172 8.69 -7.58 -7.65
C TRP A 172 8.27 -9.03 -7.97
N THR A 173 7.07 -9.45 -7.52
CA THR A 173 6.54 -10.81 -7.76
C THR A 173 5.01 -10.86 -7.90
N ALA A 174 4.52 -11.70 -8.81
CA ALA A 174 3.09 -12.01 -8.93
C ALA A 174 2.61 -13.02 -7.86
N ASP A 175 3.51 -13.85 -7.31
CA ASP A 175 3.21 -14.72 -6.17
C ASP A 175 4.04 -14.31 -4.94
N HIS A 176 3.65 -13.18 -4.32
CA HIS A 176 4.24 -12.77 -3.04
C HIS A 176 3.96 -13.79 -1.94
N ARG A 177 4.93 -13.99 -1.04
CA ARG A 177 4.90 -14.86 0.13
C ARG A 177 5.56 -14.18 1.33
N SER A 178 5.12 -14.49 2.55
CA SER A 178 5.71 -13.93 3.76
C SER A 178 7.23 -14.21 3.82
N GLY A 179 8.03 -13.13 3.93
CA GLY A 179 9.49 -13.22 4.01
C GLY A 179 10.24 -13.41 2.68
N ASP A 180 9.57 -13.35 1.52
CA ASP A 180 10.27 -13.44 0.23
C ASP A 180 11.17 -12.23 -0.08
N LEU A 181 10.89 -11.08 0.53
CA LEU A 181 11.48 -9.76 0.30
C LEU A 181 11.20 -9.19 -1.10
N ARG A 182 10.00 -9.45 -1.63
CA ARG A 182 9.49 -8.87 -2.89
C ARG A 182 8.16 -8.17 -2.68
N SER A 183 7.94 -7.06 -3.37
CA SER A 183 6.66 -6.36 -3.40
C SER A 183 5.66 -7.11 -4.31
N PRO A 184 4.39 -7.23 -3.92
CA PRO A 184 3.38 -7.90 -4.74
C PRO A 184 3.08 -7.08 -6.00
N ILE A 185 3.01 -7.72 -7.15
CA ILE A 185 2.50 -7.15 -8.40
C ILE A 185 0.97 -7.27 -8.38
N GLY A 186 0.25 -6.16 -8.58
CA GLY A 186 -1.21 -6.19 -8.52
C GLY A 186 -1.91 -4.84 -8.61
N LEU A 187 -3.23 -4.90 -8.48
CA LEU A 187 -4.15 -3.78 -8.34
C LEU A 187 -4.92 -4.00 -7.04
N PHE A 188 -4.87 -3.04 -6.12
CA PHE A 188 -5.42 -3.14 -4.77
C PHE A 188 -6.12 -1.84 -4.38
N SER A 189 -7.19 -1.93 -3.61
CA SER A 189 -7.87 -0.81 -2.95
C SER A 189 -6.99 -0.18 -1.85
N LEU A 190 -7.21 1.11 -1.58
CA LEU A 190 -6.60 1.88 -0.49
C LEU A 190 -7.71 2.43 0.41
N THR A 191 -8.08 1.72 1.47
CA THR A 191 -9.25 2.05 2.30
C THR A 191 -8.94 2.67 3.65
N ASP A 192 -7.73 2.46 4.19
CA ASP A 192 -7.42 2.77 5.58
C ASP A 192 -6.04 3.43 5.70
N ALA A 193 -5.94 4.47 6.51
CA ALA A 193 -4.71 5.17 6.87
C ALA A 193 -4.42 5.04 8.38
N GLY A 194 -3.27 5.54 8.81
CA GLY A 194 -2.93 5.62 10.22
C GLY A 194 -1.49 6.02 10.42
N GLY A 195 -0.99 5.90 11.65
CA GLY A 195 0.41 6.16 11.94
C GLY A 195 0.69 6.44 13.40
N ARG A 196 1.97 6.71 13.67
CA ARG A 196 2.44 7.07 15.01
C ARG A 196 2.24 8.55 15.35
N LYS A 197 2.25 9.41 14.34
CA LYS A 197 1.93 10.84 14.45
C LYS A 197 0.42 11.06 14.36
N ALA A 198 -0.05 12.20 14.85
CA ALA A 198 -1.45 12.61 14.72
C ALA A 198 -1.82 12.82 13.23
N ASP A 199 -3.10 12.66 12.90
CA ASP A 199 -3.62 12.79 11.54
C ASP A 199 -3.22 14.14 10.89
N PRO A 200 -2.50 14.16 9.75
CA PRO A 200 -2.11 15.38 9.05
C PRO A 200 -3.26 16.01 8.23
N GLY A 201 -4.46 15.43 8.27
CA GLY A 201 -5.68 15.90 7.60
C GLY A 201 -6.18 14.93 6.52
N SER A 202 -6.23 13.63 6.84
CA SER A 202 -6.69 12.59 5.93
C SER A 202 -8.19 12.62 5.70
N LYS A 203 -8.60 12.07 4.57
CA LYS A 203 -10.01 11.77 4.26
C LYS A 203 -10.32 10.28 4.39
N LEU A 204 -9.30 9.42 4.36
CA LEU A 204 -9.42 8.02 4.72
C LEU A 204 -9.57 7.91 6.25
N PRO A 205 -10.24 6.86 6.78
CA PRO A 205 -10.19 6.54 8.20
C PRO A 205 -8.73 6.41 8.68
N TYR A 206 -8.34 7.21 9.68
CA TYR A 206 -6.98 7.28 10.19
C TYR A 206 -6.89 6.74 11.63
N ASP A 207 -6.07 5.71 11.84
CA ASP A 207 -5.76 5.16 13.16
C ASP A 207 -4.45 5.76 13.73
N GLU A 208 -4.54 6.68 14.70
CA GLU A 208 -3.35 7.11 15.46
C GLU A 208 -3.03 6.10 16.58
N SER A 209 -1.87 5.46 16.50
CA SER A 209 -1.43 4.55 17.56
C SER A 209 0.07 4.60 17.80
N LYS A 210 0.47 4.65 19.08
CA LYS A 210 1.90 4.55 19.46
C LYS A 210 2.46 3.13 19.28
N SER A 211 1.64 2.18 18.82
CA SER A 211 2.02 0.85 18.35
C SER A 211 2.54 0.84 16.90
N PHE A 212 2.36 1.91 16.12
CA PHE A 212 3.05 2.09 14.84
C PHE A 212 4.55 2.36 15.09
N VAL A 213 5.32 1.28 15.27
CA VAL A 213 6.76 1.34 15.50
C VAL A 213 7.51 0.34 14.65
N MET A 214 8.55 0.83 13.98
CA MET A 214 9.64 0.03 13.44
C MET A 214 10.93 0.43 14.14
N SER A 215 11.88 -0.48 14.26
CA SER A 215 13.17 -0.25 14.91
C SER A 215 14.24 -1.21 14.38
N GLY A 216 15.51 -0.91 14.66
CA GLY A 216 16.64 -1.62 14.06
C GLY A 216 17.19 -0.89 12.83
N ARG A 217 17.74 -1.65 11.88
CA ARG A 217 18.41 -1.14 10.68
C ARG A 217 17.92 -1.88 9.43
N GLY A 218 17.84 -1.18 8.30
CA GLY A 218 17.47 -1.77 7.01
C GLY A 218 18.67 -2.36 6.25
N PHE A 219 18.45 -2.68 4.96
CA PHE A 219 19.42 -3.41 4.13
C PHE A 219 20.68 -2.60 3.81
N ASN A 220 20.56 -1.28 3.76
CA ASN A 220 21.67 -0.33 3.56
C ASN A 220 22.31 0.11 4.89
N ASN A 221 21.94 -0.55 6.01
CA ASN A 221 22.26 -0.14 7.37
C ASN A 221 21.75 1.28 7.70
N GLU A 222 20.60 1.66 7.16
CA GLU A 222 19.82 2.86 7.46
C GLU A 222 18.94 2.67 8.71
N PRO A 223 18.60 3.72 9.49
CA PRO A 223 17.71 3.59 10.65
C PRO A 223 16.24 3.48 10.26
N LEU A 224 15.54 2.44 10.73
CA LEU A 224 14.10 2.23 10.46
C LEU A 224 13.15 2.91 11.47
N ALA A 225 13.67 3.82 12.30
CA ALA A 225 12.87 4.50 13.32
C ALA A 225 12.14 5.71 12.72
N GLY A 226 10.82 5.73 12.83
CA GLY A 226 9.95 6.77 12.24
C GLY A 226 9.29 6.39 10.92
N SER A 227 9.69 5.27 10.30
CA SER A 227 9.13 4.82 9.00
C SER A 227 7.63 4.57 9.01
N PHE A 228 6.99 4.38 10.18
CA PHE A 228 5.54 4.21 10.34
C PHE A 228 4.87 5.42 11.03
N ASP A 229 5.51 6.59 11.01
CA ASP A 229 4.90 7.80 11.57
C ASP A 229 3.61 8.21 10.82
N TYR A 230 3.55 7.95 9.51
CA TYR A 230 2.33 7.92 8.68
C TYR A 230 2.35 6.66 7.80
N VAL A 231 1.20 6.03 7.59
CA VAL A 231 1.00 4.88 6.69
C VAL A 231 -0.35 4.95 5.95
N ILE A 232 -0.41 4.32 4.78
CA ILE A 232 -1.68 3.96 4.11
C ILE A 232 -1.62 2.46 3.80
N ALA A 233 -2.66 1.71 4.19
CA ALA A 233 -2.70 0.27 4.00
C ALA A 233 -3.04 -0.10 2.56
N ILE A 234 -2.19 -0.92 1.94
CA ILE A 234 -2.51 -1.57 0.66
C ILE A 234 -3.33 -2.81 0.98
N ASN A 235 -4.48 -3.01 0.30
CA ASN A 235 -5.38 -4.13 0.58
C ASN A 235 -4.90 -5.49 0.02
N TYR A 236 -3.59 -5.74 0.10
CA TYR A 236 -3.01 -7.05 -0.09
C TYR A 236 -3.27 -7.94 1.13
N ASN A 237 -4.13 -8.96 0.96
CA ASN A 237 -4.39 -10.02 1.94
C ASN A 237 -4.67 -9.51 3.38
N ARG A 238 -5.51 -8.48 3.52
CA ARG A 238 -5.99 -7.96 4.81
C ARG A 238 -7.51 -7.83 4.79
N VAL A 239 -8.11 -7.41 5.91
CA VAL A 239 -9.51 -6.99 5.97
C VAL A 239 -9.59 -5.47 5.82
N GLU A 240 -10.37 -4.99 4.85
CA GLU A 240 -10.62 -3.57 4.59
C GLU A 240 -11.49 -2.94 5.70
N GLY A 241 -11.43 -1.62 5.87
CA GLY A 241 -12.26 -0.90 6.86
C GLY A 241 -11.82 -1.17 8.31
N ARG A 242 -10.51 -1.41 8.50
CA ARG A 242 -9.87 -1.69 9.78
C ARG A 242 -8.54 -0.95 9.86
N SER A 243 -8.03 -0.77 11.09
CA SER A 243 -6.67 -0.27 11.31
C SER A 243 -5.64 -1.00 10.43
N PRO A 244 -4.63 -0.29 9.89
CA PRO A 244 -3.47 -0.92 9.25
C PRO A 244 -2.75 -1.96 10.14
N LEU A 245 -2.89 -1.88 11.47
CA LEU A 245 -2.34 -2.83 12.46
C LEU A 245 -3.17 -4.13 12.62
N ASP A 246 -4.32 -4.27 11.95
CA ASP A 246 -5.07 -5.53 11.98
C ASP A 246 -4.27 -6.67 11.30
N THR A 247 -4.12 -7.78 12.01
CA THR A 247 -3.28 -8.93 11.61
C THR A 247 -4.09 -10.11 11.03
N ALA A 248 -5.37 -9.92 10.72
CA ALA A 248 -6.17 -10.92 10.04
C ALA A 248 -5.79 -10.97 8.54
N TYR A 249 -5.20 -12.09 8.14
CA TYR A 249 -4.80 -12.38 6.75
C TYR A 249 -5.74 -13.44 6.14
N PRO A 250 -6.77 -13.06 5.35
CA PRO A 250 -7.83 -14.00 4.92
C PRO A 250 -7.35 -15.18 4.07
N GLN A 251 -6.26 -15.01 3.31
CA GLN A 251 -5.62 -16.05 2.49
C GLN A 251 -4.51 -16.80 3.27
N GLY A 252 -4.43 -16.59 4.60
CA GLY A 252 -3.45 -17.19 5.50
C GLY A 252 -2.12 -16.44 5.54
N ALA A 253 -1.43 -16.52 6.69
CA ALA A 253 -0.18 -15.79 6.94
C ALA A 253 0.96 -16.15 5.95
N ALA A 254 1.00 -17.38 5.43
CA ALA A 254 2.00 -17.82 4.46
C ALA A 254 1.94 -17.04 3.13
N LYS A 255 0.81 -16.41 2.81
CA LYS A 255 0.65 -15.57 1.62
C LYS A 255 1.26 -14.16 1.79
N GLY A 256 1.67 -13.78 3.00
CA GLY A 256 2.14 -12.42 3.32
C GLY A 256 0.98 -11.45 3.52
N GLY A 257 1.27 -10.25 4.02
CA GLY A 257 0.29 -9.25 4.45
C GLY A 257 0.99 -8.10 5.18
N GLY A 258 0.25 -7.06 5.57
CA GLY A 258 0.85 -5.86 6.18
C GLY A 258 1.70 -5.04 5.20
N ILE A 259 1.32 -5.04 3.92
CA ILE A 259 1.97 -4.24 2.87
C ILE A 259 1.35 -2.83 2.92
N TRP A 260 2.18 -1.81 3.10
CA TRP A 260 1.73 -0.41 3.26
C TRP A 260 2.48 0.52 2.30
N LEU A 261 1.95 1.72 2.09
CA LEU A 261 2.70 2.93 1.76
C LEU A 261 3.17 3.55 3.09
N HIS A 262 4.44 3.92 3.23
CA HIS A 262 4.97 4.47 4.49
C HIS A 262 6.16 5.43 4.29
N LEU A 263 6.68 6.01 5.39
CA LEU A 263 7.83 6.91 5.35
C LEU A 263 9.11 6.19 4.95
N ASP A 264 9.85 6.78 4.03
CA ASP A 264 11.14 6.28 3.57
C ASP A 264 12.25 6.44 4.62
N HIS A 265 13.18 5.50 4.56
CA HIS A 265 14.36 5.42 5.43
C HIS A 265 15.69 5.57 4.66
N GLY A 266 15.66 5.78 3.34
CA GLY A 266 16.85 5.80 2.49
C GLY A 266 17.31 4.41 2.04
N GLY A 267 16.39 3.46 1.90
CA GLY A 267 16.72 2.11 1.45
C GLY A 267 15.52 1.19 1.21
N PRO A 268 15.76 -0.02 0.68
CA PRO A 268 14.69 -0.92 0.22
C PRO A 268 13.81 -1.45 1.34
N THR A 269 12.53 -1.70 1.05
CA THR A 269 11.57 -2.19 2.04
C THR A 269 11.62 -3.73 2.17
N HIS A 270 10.77 -4.28 3.05
CA HIS A 270 10.54 -5.73 3.15
C HIS A 270 9.36 -6.24 2.28
N GLY A 271 8.65 -5.36 1.58
CA GLY A 271 7.41 -5.68 0.84
C GLY A 271 6.59 -4.43 0.47
N CYS A 272 6.59 -3.45 1.37
CA CYS A 272 5.94 -2.14 1.26
C CYS A 272 6.47 -1.24 0.12
N ILE A 273 5.82 -0.09 -0.08
CA ILE A 273 6.34 1.04 -0.86
C ILE A 273 6.66 2.19 0.10
N SER A 274 7.77 2.88 -0.08
CA SER A 274 8.17 4.01 0.76
C SER A 274 8.29 5.34 0.00
N LEU A 275 7.89 6.42 0.66
CA LEU A 275 7.88 7.80 0.14
C LEU A 275 8.49 8.76 1.17
N THR A 276 9.03 9.90 0.72
CA THR A 276 9.49 10.96 1.64
C THR A 276 8.33 11.48 2.51
N GLU A 277 8.64 12.04 3.70
CA GLU A 277 7.59 12.49 4.62
C GLU A 277 6.63 13.50 3.97
N ASP A 278 7.15 14.45 3.19
CA ASP A 278 6.33 15.45 2.48
C ASP A 278 5.35 14.80 1.47
N HIS A 279 5.83 13.88 0.63
CA HIS A 279 4.98 13.19 -0.36
C HIS A 279 4.00 12.21 0.31
N MET A 280 4.40 11.58 1.43
CA MET A 280 3.49 10.73 2.20
C MET A 280 2.38 11.55 2.87
N VAL A 281 2.70 12.73 3.43
CA VAL A 281 1.73 13.68 4.00
C VAL A 281 0.80 14.23 2.92
N GLU A 282 1.32 14.58 1.73
CA GLU A 282 0.51 14.99 0.59
C GLU A 282 -0.46 13.89 0.16
N LEU A 283 0.01 12.64 0.03
CA LEU A 283 -0.81 11.50 -0.35
C LEU A 283 -1.91 11.19 0.67
N VAL A 284 -1.59 11.17 1.98
CA VAL A 284 -2.55 10.93 3.08
C VAL A 284 -3.71 11.92 3.07
N LYS A 285 -3.44 13.18 2.71
CA LYS A 285 -4.45 14.26 2.63
C LYS A 285 -5.22 14.29 1.31
N THR A 286 -4.64 13.72 0.24
CA THR A 286 -5.18 13.77 -1.12
C THR A 286 -6.10 12.60 -1.45
N LEU A 287 -5.78 11.38 -0.99
CA LEU A 287 -6.63 10.22 -1.20
C LEU A 287 -8.01 10.41 -0.53
N ASP A 288 -9.05 10.15 -1.30
CA ASP A 288 -10.43 10.50 -0.98
C ASP A 288 -11.32 9.26 -1.15
N PRO A 289 -11.96 8.72 -0.10
CA PRO A 289 -12.73 7.48 -0.21
C PRO A 289 -13.91 7.60 -1.20
N ALA A 290 -14.42 8.81 -1.45
CA ALA A 290 -15.46 9.05 -2.45
C ALA A 290 -14.95 9.03 -3.91
N LEU A 291 -13.64 8.93 -4.12
CA LEU A 291 -12.99 8.75 -5.43
C LEU A 291 -12.46 7.32 -5.63
N HIS A 292 -12.82 6.38 -4.74
CA HIS A 292 -12.50 4.95 -4.81
C HIS A 292 -11.01 4.67 -5.09
N PRO A 293 -10.09 5.12 -4.19
CA PRO A 293 -8.67 5.14 -4.47
C PRO A 293 -8.09 3.73 -4.48
N MET A 294 -7.25 3.47 -5.47
CA MET A 294 -6.52 2.21 -5.65
C MET A 294 -5.03 2.45 -5.87
N ILE A 295 -4.22 1.42 -5.66
CA ILE A 295 -2.84 1.33 -6.14
C ILE A 295 -2.70 0.21 -7.17
N MET A 296 -2.11 0.53 -8.31
CA MET A 296 -1.53 -0.44 -9.24
C MET A 296 -0.01 -0.43 -9.02
N MET A 297 0.60 -1.59 -8.81
CA MET A 297 2.01 -1.69 -8.43
C MET A 297 2.69 -2.89 -9.10
N GLY A 298 3.93 -2.70 -9.56
CA GLY A 298 4.71 -3.72 -10.25
C GLY A 298 5.96 -3.15 -10.92
N ASP A 299 6.82 -4.01 -11.46
CA ASP A 299 7.87 -3.56 -12.37
C ASP A 299 7.27 -3.13 -13.73
N ALA A 300 7.91 -2.18 -14.41
CA ALA A 300 7.40 -1.57 -15.64
C ALA A 300 7.11 -2.59 -16.76
N GLN A 301 7.87 -3.69 -16.86
CA GLN A 301 7.60 -4.74 -17.85
C GLN A 301 6.33 -5.53 -17.51
N SER A 302 6.13 -5.86 -16.24
CA SER A 302 4.93 -6.55 -15.76
C SER A 302 3.67 -5.67 -15.83
N LEU A 303 3.80 -4.35 -15.71
CA LEU A 303 2.69 -3.39 -15.82
C LEU A 303 2.31 -3.05 -17.27
N ALA A 304 3.25 -3.12 -18.22
CA ALA A 304 3.00 -2.83 -19.64
C ALA A 304 2.31 -3.97 -20.43
N ALA A 305 2.03 -5.11 -19.80
CA ALA A 305 1.54 -6.35 -20.40
C ALA A 305 0.01 -6.44 -20.62
#